data_AF-A0A1S3AQZ6-F1
#
_entry.id   AF-A0A1S3AQZ6-F1
#
_cell.length_a   1.000
_cell.length_b   1.000
_cell.length_c   1.000
_cell.angle_alpha   90.00
_cell.angle_beta   90.00
_cell.angle_gamma   90.00
#
_symmetry.space_group_name_H-M   'P 1'
#
loop_
_entity.id
_entity.type
_entity.pdbx_description
1 polymer ?
#
loop_
_entity_poly.entity_id
_entity_poly.type
_entity_poly.pdbx_seq_one_letter_code
_entity_poly.pdbx_strand_id
1 'polypeptide(L)'
;VRAFQHAFSTNDCSRNVYIKKNGFTLHRNPIAQSTDGARTKIGFSEGRHAWEVWWEGPLGTVAVIGIATKRAPMQCQGYVALLGSDDQSWGWNLVDNNLLHNGEVNGSFPQCNNAPKYQ
;
A
#
# COMPACT_ATOMS: atom_id res chain seq x y z
N VAL A 1 15.42 8.66 -14.94
CA VAL A 1 14.36 8.89 -15.96
C VAL A 1 13.42 7.70 -16.10
N ARG A 2 13.89 6.46 -16.35
CA ARG A 2 13.01 5.27 -16.49
C ARG A 2 12.15 4.94 -15.25
N ALA A 3 12.74 4.94 -14.06
CA ALA A 3 12.00 4.68 -12.81
C ALA A 3 10.80 5.62 -12.60
N PHE A 4 10.87 6.87 -13.08
CA PHE A 4 9.80 7.86 -12.91
C PHE A 4 8.51 7.50 -13.68
N GLN A 5 8.61 6.67 -14.72
CA GLN A 5 7.45 6.13 -15.44
C GLN A 5 6.66 5.15 -14.57
N HIS A 6 7.32 4.50 -13.62
CA HIS A 6 6.73 3.54 -12.67
C HIS A 6 6.45 4.14 -11.29
N ALA A 7 6.69 5.45 -11.11
CA ALA A 7 6.43 6.14 -9.86
C ALA A 7 4.93 6.23 -9.54
N PHE A 8 4.56 6.79 -8.39
CA PHE A 8 3.16 6.97 -8.01
C PHE A 8 2.41 7.88 -8.99
N SER A 9 1.13 7.58 -9.21
CA SER A 9 0.22 8.39 -10.00
C SER A 9 -0.41 9.47 -9.12
N THR A 10 -0.41 10.72 -9.58
CA THR A 10 -1.15 11.81 -8.94
C THR A 10 -2.65 11.73 -9.19
N ASN A 11 -3.07 10.94 -10.20
CA ASN A 11 -4.47 10.82 -10.63
C ASN A 11 -5.10 9.53 -10.10
N ASP A 12 -4.32 8.67 -9.44
CA ASP A 12 -4.77 7.36 -8.96
C ASP A 12 -4.31 7.13 -7.51
N CYS A 13 -4.79 8.01 -6.64
CA CYS A 13 -4.57 7.97 -5.20
C CYS A 13 -5.78 8.54 -4.46
N SER A 14 -5.87 8.27 -3.15
CA SER A 14 -6.86 8.91 -2.28
C SER A 14 -6.75 10.44 -2.36
N ARG A 15 -7.88 11.12 -2.17
CA ARG A 15 -7.95 12.58 -1.99
C ARG A 15 -7.16 13.10 -0.78
N ASN A 16 -6.87 12.24 0.20
CA ASN A 16 -6.09 12.57 1.38
C ASN A 16 -4.58 12.33 1.18
N VAL A 17 -4.18 11.88 0.00
CA VAL A 17 -2.80 11.62 -0.37
C VAL A 17 -2.35 12.68 -1.38
N TYR A 18 -1.12 13.15 -1.22
CA TYR A 18 -0.42 13.87 -2.26
C TYR A 18 0.91 13.18 -2.58
N ILE A 19 1.26 13.13 -3.87
CA ILE A 19 2.55 12.63 -4.32
C ILE A 19 3.52 13.81 -4.39
N LYS A 20 4.68 13.70 -3.75
CA LYS A 20 5.72 14.75 -3.80
C LYS A 20 6.21 14.94 -5.25
N LYS A 21 6.82 16.09 -5.53
CA LYS A 21 7.35 16.41 -6.87
C LYS A 21 8.33 15.37 -7.45
N ASN A 22 9.02 14.62 -6.58
CA ASN A 22 9.91 13.53 -7.02
C ASN A 22 9.15 12.34 -7.63
N GLY A 23 7.83 12.22 -7.42
CA GLY A 23 6.98 11.12 -7.89
C GLY A 23 7.07 9.83 -7.06
N PHE A 24 8.12 9.66 -6.27
CA PHE A 24 8.42 8.42 -5.55
C PHE A 24 7.95 8.44 -4.10
N THR A 25 7.63 9.62 -3.55
CA THR A 25 7.19 9.76 -2.17
C THR A 25 5.71 10.09 -2.12
N LEU A 26 4.96 9.18 -1.50
CA LEU A 26 3.60 9.41 -1.05
C LEU A 26 3.63 10.15 0.28
N HIS A 27 2.80 11.19 0.43
CA HIS A 27 2.51 11.79 1.71
C HIS A 27 1.01 11.76 1.97
N ARG A 28 0.64 11.27 3.15
CA ARG A 28 -0.74 11.21 3.61
C ARG A 28 -1.02 12.38 4.55
N ASN A 29 -2.07 13.15 4.27
CA ASN A 29 -2.53 14.20 5.17
C ASN A 29 -3.09 13.61 6.48
N PRO A 30 -2.98 14.32 7.62
CA PRO A 30 -3.42 13.81 8.93
C PRO A 30 -4.94 13.83 9.05
N ILE A 31 -5.61 12.89 8.38
CA ILE A 31 -7.07 12.71 8.43
C ILE A 31 -7.40 11.56 9.37
N ALA A 32 -8.22 11.82 10.38
CA ALA A 32 -8.69 10.80 11.31
C ALA A 32 -9.68 9.84 10.64
N GLN A 33 -9.75 8.60 11.15
CA GLN A 33 -10.75 7.59 10.73
C GLN A 33 -10.81 7.39 9.21
N SER A 34 -9.65 7.33 8.56
CA SER A 34 -9.52 7.12 7.11
C SER A 34 -8.32 6.23 6.84
N THR A 35 -8.47 5.30 5.89
CA THR A 35 -7.36 4.58 5.27
C THR A 35 -7.27 5.00 3.82
N ASP A 36 -6.05 5.25 3.35
CA ASP A 36 -5.79 5.94 2.10
C ASP A 36 -4.67 5.24 1.34
N GLY A 37 -4.90 4.96 0.06
CA GLY A 37 -3.96 4.27 -0.82
C GLY A 37 -3.54 5.10 -2.03
N ALA A 38 -2.55 4.60 -2.76
CA ALA A 38 -2.14 5.09 -4.07
C ALA A 38 -1.61 3.96 -4.93
N ARG A 39 -1.74 4.11 -6.25
CA ARG A 39 -1.15 3.22 -7.24
C ARG A 39 -0.05 3.90 -8.04
N THR A 40 0.84 3.08 -8.60
CA THR A 40 1.82 3.51 -9.61
C THR A 40 1.14 3.90 -10.92
N LYS A 41 1.82 4.66 -11.76
CA LYS A 41 1.31 5.11 -13.06
C LYS A 41 1.03 3.98 -14.05
N ILE A 42 1.77 2.88 -13.93
CA ILE A 42 1.74 1.76 -14.86
C ILE A 42 1.36 0.49 -14.09
N GLY A 43 0.36 -0.22 -14.61
CA GLY A 43 0.05 -1.59 -14.23
C GLY A 43 0.81 -2.58 -15.13
N PHE A 44 1.22 -3.70 -14.55
CA PHE A 44 1.95 -4.75 -15.27
C PHE A 44 1.01 -5.90 -15.65
N SER A 45 1.13 -6.41 -16.87
CA SER A 45 0.36 -7.57 -17.38
C SER A 45 1.23 -8.80 -17.63
N GLU A 46 2.54 -8.63 -17.77
CA GLU A 46 3.50 -9.70 -18.07
C GLU A 46 4.91 -9.35 -17.56
N GLY A 47 5.79 -10.35 -17.52
CA GLY A 47 7.19 -10.20 -17.09
C GLY A 47 7.40 -10.31 -15.58
N ARG A 48 8.63 -9.99 -15.14
CA ARG A 48 9.04 -9.99 -13.73
C ARG A 48 9.45 -8.58 -13.33
N HIS A 49 8.83 -8.08 -12.25
CA HIS A 49 9.02 -6.72 -11.77
C HIS A 49 9.40 -6.75 -10.30
N ALA A 50 10.27 -5.83 -9.89
CA ALA A 50 10.66 -5.63 -8.52
C ALA A 50 10.72 -4.13 -8.24
N TRP A 51 10.34 -3.74 -7.03
CA TRP A 51 10.42 -2.37 -6.54
C TRP A 51 10.75 -2.41 -5.05
N GLU A 52 11.24 -1.29 -4.56
CA GLU A 52 11.60 -1.09 -3.16
C GLU A 52 10.61 -0.11 -2.54
N VAL A 53 10.21 -0.39 -1.29
CA VAL A 53 9.35 0.50 -0.51
C VAL A 53 10.08 0.89 0.76
N TRP A 54 10.23 2.19 0.96
CA TRP A 54 10.73 2.78 2.21
C TRP A 54 9.57 3.41 2.95
N TRP A 55 9.36 3.00 4.20
CA TRP A 55 8.35 3.58 5.09
C TRP A 55 9.06 4.46 6.12
N GLU A 56 8.89 5.78 6.00
CA GLU A 56 9.46 6.73 6.93
C GLU A 56 8.51 6.98 8.11
N GLY A 57 9.00 6.77 9.33
CA GLY A 57 8.22 6.95 10.55
C GLY A 57 7.50 5.69 11.03
N PRO A 58 6.66 5.81 12.07
CA PRO A 58 5.92 4.66 12.59
C PRO A 58 4.90 4.15 11.56
N LEU A 59 4.71 2.84 11.52
CA LEU A 59 3.69 2.20 10.67
C LEU A 59 2.27 2.62 11.07
N GLY A 60 2.06 3.04 12.31
CA GLY A 60 0.75 3.33 12.86
C GLY A 60 -0.04 2.06 13.14
N THR A 61 -1.37 2.14 13.08
CA THR A 61 -2.27 1.01 13.35
C THR A 61 -2.43 0.06 12.16
N VAL A 62 -2.31 0.59 10.93
CA VAL A 62 -2.46 -0.19 9.70
C VAL A 62 -1.47 0.34 8.67
N ALA A 63 -0.58 -0.54 8.19
CA ALA A 63 0.37 -0.26 7.12
C ALA A 63 0.44 -1.46 6.19
N VAL A 64 -0.06 -1.30 4.95
CA VAL A 64 -0.16 -2.40 3.99
C VAL A 64 0.53 -2.01 2.69
N ILE A 65 1.39 -2.89 2.19
CA ILE A 65 2.02 -2.78 0.87
C ILE A 65 1.57 -3.94 -0.01
N GLY A 66 1.56 -3.78 -1.33
CA GLY A 66 1.16 -4.87 -2.20
C GLY A 66 0.83 -4.42 -3.62
N ILE A 67 -0.09 -5.15 -4.24
CA ILE A 67 -0.52 -4.92 -5.62
C ILE A 67 -2.05 -4.87 -5.69
N ALA A 68 -2.56 -4.13 -6.67
CA ALA A 68 -3.98 -3.98 -6.87
C ALA A 68 -4.32 -3.83 -8.35
N THR A 69 -5.52 -4.27 -8.73
CA THR A 69 -6.10 -3.91 -10.02
C THR A 69 -6.55 -2.45 -9.99
N LYS A 70 -6.88 -1.91 -11.17
CA LYS A 70 -7.45 -0.55 -11.31
C LYS A 70 -8.82 -0.41 -10.61
N ARG A 71 -9.51 -1.53 -10.33
CA ARG A 71 -10.84 -1.52 -9.69
C ARG A 71 -10.79 -1.42 -8.17
N ALA A 72 -9.65 -1.74 -7.55
CA ALA A 72 -9.54 -1.67 -6.09
C ALA A 72 -9.79 -0.24 -5.58
N PRO A 73 -10.49 -0.07 -4.44
CA PRO A 73 -10.73 1.23 -3.84
C PRO A 73 -9.42 1.88 -3.36
N MET A 74 -9.33 3.20 -3.47
CA MET A 74 -8.16 3.99 -2.99
C MET A 74 -8.37 4.62 -1.62
N GLN A 75 -9.57 4.52 -1.05
CA GLN A 75 -9.89 5.08 0.25
C GLN A 75 -11.02 4.29 0.91
N CYS A 76 -11.00 4.17 2.22
CA CYS A 76 -12.13 3.72 3.02
C CYS A 76 -12.18 4.44 4.38
N GLN A 77 -13.33 4.36 5.04
CA GLN A 77 -13.52 4.89 6.38
C GLN A 77 -12.94 3.93 7.43
N GLY A 78 -12.34 4.51 8.47
CA GLY A 78 -11.71 3.77 9.58
C GLY A 78 -10.25 3.41 9.33
N TYR A 79 -9.65 2.74 10.31
CA TYR A 79 -8.30 2.20 10.24
C TYR A 79 -8.38 0.72 9.91
N VAL A 80 -8.41 0.39 8.62
CA VAL A 80 -8.61 -0.98 8.15
C VAL A 80 -7.61 -1.30 7.05
N ALA A 81 -7.22 -2.56 6.91
CA ALA A 81 -6.31 -2.98 5.85
C ALA A 81 -7.00 -2.90 4.48
N LEU A 82 -6.86 -1.75 3.79
CA LEU A 82 -7.53 -1.49 2.52
C LEU A 82 -7.06 -2.46 1.41
N LEU A 83 -5.75 -2.64 1.25
CA LEU A 83 -5.19 -3.62 0.33
C LEU A 83 -5.43 -5.04 0.88
N GLY A 84 -6.06 -5.88 0.07
CA GLY A 84 -6.47 -7.23 0.43
C GLY A 84 -7.87 -7.32 1.05
N SER A 85 -8.59 -6.20 1.19
CA SER A 85 -9.97 -6.21 1.72
C SER A 85 -11.01 -6.76 0.74
N ASP A 86 -10.64 -6.87 -0.54
CA ASP A 86 -11.48 -7.36 -1.63
C ASP A 86 -10.70 -8.31 -2.56
N ASP A 87 -11.38 -8.78 -3.61
CA ASP A 87 -10.81 -9.63 -4.66
C ASP A 87 -9.97 -8.83 -5.69
N GLN A 88 -9.87 -7.51 -5.55
CA GLN A 88 -9.17 -6.62 -6.47
C GLN A 88 -7.76 -6.24 -5.99
N SER A 89 -7.34 -6.71 -4.81
CA SER A 89 -6.05 -6.36 -4.23
C SER A 89 -5.44 -7.49 -3.40
N TRP A 90 -4.11 -7.46 -3.30
CA TRP A 90 -3.30 -8.35 -2.46
C TRP A 90 -2.38 -7.49 -1.62
N GLY A 91 -2.46 -7.67 -0.30
CA GLY A 91 -1.76 -6.84 0.67
C GLY A 91 -0.86 -7.67 1.58
N TRP A 92 0.23 -7.06 2.02
CA TRP A 92 1.03 -7.49 3.15
C TRP A 92 0.95 -6.41 4.22
N ASN A 93 0.23 -6.69 5.30
CA ASN A 93 0.13 -5.83 6.46
C ASN A 93 1.40 -5.96 7.30
N LEU A 94 2.19 -4.89 7.32
CA LEU A 94 3.48 -4.79 7.97
C LEU A 94 3.37 -4.69 9.49
N VAL A 95 2.22 -4.29 10.03
CA VAL A 95 1.99 -4.16 11.48
C VAL A 95 1.84 -5.54 12.11
N ASP A 96 0.95 -6.36 11.54
CA ASP A 96 0.63 -7.69 12.08
C ASP A 96 1.43 -8.82 11.43
N ASN A 97 2.13 -8.51 10.34
CA ASN A 97 2.79 -9.46 9.45
C ASN A 97 1.83 -10.43 8.75
N ASN A 98 0.69 -9.93 8.27
CA ASN A 98 -0.34 -10.75 7.63
C ASN A 98 -0.40 -10.53 6.12
N LEU A 99 -0.52 -11.62 5.36
CA LEU A 99 -0.86 -11.61 3.94
C LEU A 99 -2.39 -11.59 3.80
N LEU A 100 -2.90 -10.68 2.98
CA LEU A 100 -4.31 -10.32 2.89
C LEU A 100 -4.82 -10.41 1.45
N HIS A 101 -5.97 -11.04 1.27
CA HIS A 101 -6.71 -11.06 0.01
C HIS A 101 -8.17 -11.47 0.27
N ASN A 102 -9.12 -10.88 -0.46
CA ASN A 102 -10.54 -11.20 -0.35
C ASN A 102 -11.11 -11.04 1.08
N GLY A 103 -10.57 -10.10 1.85
CA GLY A 103 -10.96 -9.87 3.25
C GLY A 103 -10.40 -10.90 4.25
N GLU A 104 -9.57 -11.84 3.79
CA GLU A 104 -9.06 -12.94 4.60
C GLU A 104 -7.54 -12.84 4.83
N VAL A 105 -7.10 -13.34 6.00
CA VAL A 105 -5.69 -13.54 6.32
C VAL A 105 -5.25 -14.89 5.78
N ASN A 106 -4.35 -14.88 4.79
CA ASN A 106 -3.89 -16.05 4.06
C ASN A 106 -2.54 -16.60 4.56
N GLY A 107 -1.94 -15.95 5.57
CA GLY A 107 -0.67 -16.37 6.17
C GLY A 107 0.18 -15.17 6.58
N SER A 108 1.47 -15.42 6.76
CA SER A 108 2.46 -14.41 7.18
C SER A 108 3.76 -14.56 6.38
N PHE A 109 4.38 -13.44 6.00
CA PHE A 109 5.68 -13.43 5.33
C PHE A 109 6.43 -12.13 5.64
N PRO A 110 7.75 -12.16 5.87
CA PRO A 110 8.57 -13.36 6.04
C PRO A 110 8.22 -14.08 7.35
N GLN A 111 8.51 -15.39 7.42
CA GLN A 111 8.29 -16.17 8.65
C GLN A 111 9.30 -15.82 9.75
N CYS A 112 10.39 -15.13 9.40
CA CYS A 112 11.44 -14.67 10.30
C CYS A 112 11.79 -13.20 10.01
N ASN A 113 12.47 -12.53 10.94
CA ASN A 113 12.95 -11.15 10.78
C ASN A 113 11.83 -10.09 10.57
N ASN A 114 10.73 -10.23 11.31
CA ASN A 114 9.62 -9.28 11.27
C ASN A 114 9.99 -7.97 11.98
N ALA A 115 9.37 -6.87 11.55
CA ALA A 115 9.47 -5.60 12.25
C ALA A 115 9.06 -5.78 13.73
N PRO A 116 9.74 -5.13 14.69
CA PRO A 116 9.35 -5.20 16.09
C PRO A 116 7.90 -4.75 16.26
N LYS A 117 7.07 -5.56 16.92
CA LYS A 117 5.73 -5.12 17.32
C LYS A 117 5.89 -4.02 18.38
N TYR A 118 5.14 -2.93 18.24
CA TYR A 118 5.04 -1.94 19.30
C TYR A 118 4.52 -2.64 20.57
N GLN A 119 5.31 -2.60 21.64
CA GLN A 119 4.88 -3.00 22.98
C GLN A 119 4.09 -1.88 23.65
#